data_AF-A0A3C1BGD1-F1
#
_entry.id   AF-A0A3C1BGD1-F1
#
_cell.length_a   1.000
_cell.length_b   1.000
_cell.length_c   1.000
_cell.angle_alpha   90.00
_cell.angle_beta   90.00
_cell.angle_gamma   90.00
#
_symmetry.space_group_name_H-M   'P 1'
#
loop_
_entity.id
_entity.type
_entity.pdbx_description
1 polymer ?
#
loop_
_entity_poly.entity_id
_entity_poly.type
_entity_poly.pdbx_seq_one_letter_code
_entity_poly.pdbx_strand_id
1 'polypeptide(L)'
;MIEIYIDKFKRAEISEENHFAEIEHIARSISTDNKYKEILHGAAFRIGIAQKLLNLTLKYLWCMDKIKEPCHCPIDSIVINKIIATKPGISLTNWTELDSIEDYRKCITAIREIAYSQNKTIAQWELDVWNKKAIQ
;
A
#
# COMPACT_ATOMS: atom_id res chain seq x y z
N MET A 1 12.62 5.42 13.53
CA MET A 1 11.15 5.58 13.34
C MET A 1 10.59 4.41 12.54
N ILE A 2 11.03 4.18 11.30
CA ILE A 2 10.58 3.03 10.49
C ILE A 2 10.98 1.66 11.06
N GLU A 3 12.15 1.54 11.70
CA GLU A 3 12.59 0.29 12.34
C GLU A 3 11.67 -0.12 13.50
N ILE A 4 11.29 0.85 14.35
CA ILE A 4 10.32 0.63 15.45
C ILE A 4 8.98 0.18 14.87
N TYR A 5 8.57 0.77 13.74
CA TYR A 5 7.34 0.39 13.06
C TYR A 5 7.40 -1.03 12.48
N ILE A 6 8.50 -1.39 11.82
CA ILE A 6 8.77 -2.75 11.31
C ILE A 6 8.80 -3.78 12.45
N ASP A 7 9.34 -3.43 13.61
CA ASP A 7 9.37 -4.32 14.78
C ASP A 7 7.98 -4.65 15.30
N LYS A 8 7.00 -3.74 15.19
CA LYS A 8 5.60 -4.05 15.53
C LYS A 8 5.01 -5.11 14.62
N PHE A 9 5.41 -5.17 13.34
CA PHE A 9 5.01 -6.26 12.44
C PHE A 9 5.65 -7.61 12.81
N LYS A 10 6.86 -7.61 13.39
CA LYS A 10 7.46 -8.86 13.92
C LYS A 10 6.64 -9.44 15.07
N ARG A 11 6.07 -8.57 15.91
CA ARG A 11 5.27 -8.93 17.08
C ARG A 11 3.77 -9.07 16.82
N ALA A 12 3.31 -8.83 15.59
CA ALA A 12 1.88 -8.80 15.22
C ALA A 12 1.05 -7.78 16.03
N GLU A 13 1.65 -6.64 16.35
CA GLU A 13 1.06 -5.58 17.20
C GLU A 13 0.54 -4.36 16.39
N ILE A 14 0.28 -4.54 15.09
CA ILE A 14 -0.22 -3.47 14.22
C ILE A 14 -1.70 -3.67 13.92
N SER A 15 -2.52 -2.70 14.34
CA SER A 15 -3.89 -2.52 13.83
C SER A 15 -3.87 -1.84 12.46
N GLU A 16 -4.95 -2.03 11.71
CA GLU A 16 -5.11 -1.41 10.39
C GLU A 16 -5.13 0.12 10.49
N GLU A 17 -5.80 0.68 11.50
CA GLU A 17 -5.85 2.12 11.77
C GLU A 17 -4.46 2.70 12.03
N ASN A 18 -3.61 1.99 12.80
CA ASN A 18 -2.23 2.41 13.02
C ASN A 18 -1.42 2.37 11.72
N HIS A 19 -1.74 1.45 10.81
CA HIS A 19 -1.09 1.38 9.50
C HIS A 19 -1.52 2.53 8.57
N PHE A 20 -2.81 2.88 8.53
CA PHE A 20 -3.28 4.09 7.84
C PHE A 20 -2.60 5.35 8.39
N ALA A 21 -2.53 5.49 9.72
CA ALA A 21 -1.89 6.64 10.36
C ALA A 21 -0.40 6.74 10.03
N GLU A 22 0.31 5.61 9.93
CA GLU A 22 1.72 5.61 9.54
C GLU A 22 1.93 6.07 8.09
N ILE A 23 1.08 5.64 7.15
CA ILE A 23 1.14 6.09 5.76
C ILE A 23 0.96 7.60 5.67
N GLU A 24 -0.06 8.13 6.36
CA GLU A 24 -0.32 9.57 6.41
C GLU A 24 0.84 10.32 7.08
N HIS A 25 1.41 9.75 8.14
CA HIS A 25 2.57 10.31 8.82
C HIS A 25 3.79 10.42 7.90
N ILE A 26 4.10 9.37 7.12
CA ILE A 26 5.19 9.38 6.14
C ILE A 26 4.94 10.45 5.07
N ALA A 27 3.73 10.47 4.50
CA ALA A 27 3.32 11.44 3.49
C ALA A 27 3.50 12.89 3.98
N ARG A 28 2.94 13.19 5.16
CA ARG A 28 3.02 14.52 5.76
C ARG A 28 4.45 14.90 6.10
N SER A 29 5.21 14.02 6.75
CA SER A 29 6.56 14.34 7.23
C SER A 29 7.50 14.70 6.09
N ILE A 30 7.45 13.96 4.97
CA ILE A 30 8.27 14.25 3.79
C ILE A 30 7.78 15.53 3.09
N SER A 31 6.46 15.72 2.96
CA SER A 31 5.89 16.92 2.32
C SER A 31 6.24 18.21 3.07
N THR A 32 6.32 18.17 4.40
CA THR A 32 6.63 19.34 5.23
C THR A 32 8.13 19.60 5.41
N ASP A 33 8.99 18.67 4.99
CA ASP A 33 10.43 18.85 5.06
C ASP A 33 10.92 19.72 3.89
N ASN A 34 11.36 20.94 4.21
CA ASN A 34 11.86 21.91 3.24
C ASN A 34 13.00 21.37 2.38
N LYS A 35 13.74 20.36 2.84
CA LYS A 35 14.80 19.71 2.07
C LYS A 35 14.30 19.09 0.77
N TYR A 36 13.05 18.61 0.73
CA TYR A 36 12.52 17.87 -0.42
C TYR A 36 11.57 18.69 -1.28
N LYS A 37 11.20 19.90 -0.85
CA LYS A 37 10.16 20.72 -1.51
C LYS A 37 10.38 20.92 -3.02
N GLU A 38 11.63 21.17 -3.42
CA GLU A 38 12.01 21.45 -4.83
C GLU A 38 12.05 20.20 -5.72
N ILE A 39 12.21 19.00 -5.13
CA ILE A 39 12.30 17.74 -5.89
C ILE A 39 10.95 17.01 -5.97
N LEU A 40 10.00 17.37 -5.10
CA LEU A 40 8.68 16.78 -5.07
C LEU A 40 7.79 17.42 -6.13
N HIS A 41 7.21 16.60 -7.00
CA HIS A 41 6.21 17.06 -7.95
C HIS A 41 5.00 17.63 -7.22
N GLY A 42 4.67 18.90 -7.47
CA GLY A 42 3.59 19.60 -6.75
C GLY A 42 3.91 19.88 -5.27
N ALA A 43 5.19 19.82 -4.87
CA ALA A 43 5.66 20.01 -3.50
C ALA A 43 5.03 19.07 -2.46
N ALA A 44 4.51 17.91 -2.89
CA ALA A 44 3.81 16.97 -2.02
C ALA A 44 4.27 15.53 -2.25
N PHE A 45 4.55 14.83 -1.15
CA PHE A 45 4.74 13.39 -1.13
C PHE A 45 3.39 12.72 -0.85
N ARG A 46 2.66 12.46 -1.93
CA ARG A 46 1.26 12.00 -1.90
C ARG A 46 1.09 10.67 -1.18
N ILE A 47 -0.12 10.42 -0.66
CA ILE A 47 -0.51 9.17 0.02
C ILE A 47 -0.18 7.94 -0.82
N GLY A 48 -0.43 8.00 -2.13
CA GLY A 48 -0.15 6.92 -3.06
C GLY A 48 1.33 6.55 -3.17
N ILE A 49 2.24 7.51 -3.03
CA ILE A 49 3.68 7.25 -3.00
C ILE A 49 4.09 6.67 -1.64
N ALA A 50 3.57 7.24 -0.55
CA ALA A 50 3.83 6.77 0.81
C ALA A 50 3.38 5.33 1.04
N GLN A 51 2.15 4.99 0.66
CA GLN A 51 1.65 3.62 0.75
C GLN A 51 2.47 2.66 -0.11
N LYS A 52 2.91 3.08 -1.30
CA LYS A 52 3.68 2.21 -2.19
C LYS A 52 5.04 1.89 -1.57
N LEU A 53 5.73 2.92 -1.07
CA LEU A 53 7.02 2.78 -0.40
C LEU A 53 6.93 1.84 0.82
N LEU A 54 5.98 2.11 1.72
CA LEU A 54 5.84 1.33 2.94
C LEU A 54 5.43 -0.12 2.64
N ASN A 55 4.36 -0.32 1.86
CA ASN A 55 3.84 -1.66 1.62
C ASN A 55 4.74 -2.52 0.75
N LEU A 56 5.51 -1.92 -0.17
CA LEU A 56 6.49 -2.67 -0.94
C LEU A 56 7.64 -3.14 -0.05
N THR A 57 8.09 -2.28 0.87
CA THR A 57 9.10 -2.64 1.87
C THR A 57 8.61 -3.80 2.74
N LEU A 58 7.39 -3.72 3.26
CA LEU A 58 6.79 -4.78 4.08
C LEU A 58 6.61 -6.08 3.29
N LYS A 59 6.18 -6.01 2.03
CA LYS A 59 6.10 -7.18 1.13
C LYS A 59 7.46 -7.88 1.03
N TYR A 60 8.54 -7.15 0.77
CA TYR A 60 9.86 -7.77 0.66
C TYR A 60 10.33 -8.38 1.98
N LEU A 61 10.14 -7.68 3.10
CA LEU A 61 10.48 -8.22 4.42
C LEU A 61 9.69 -9.50 4.73
N TRP A 62 8.41 -9.54 4.36
CA TRP A 62 7.57 -10.73 4.53
C TRP A 62 8.02 -11.88 3.63
N CYS A 63 8.31 -11.63 2.35
CA CYS A 63 8.84 -12.66 1.43
C CYS A 63 10.21 -13.20 1.85
N MET A 64 10.95 -12.48 2.70
CA MET A 64 12.22 -12.90 3.29
C MET A 64 12.05 -13.49 4.71
N ASP A 65 10.82 -13.78 5.13
CA ASP A 65 10.46 -14.31 6.47
C ASP A 65 10.96 -13.43 7.64
N LYS A 66 11.14 -12.12 7.41
CA LYS A 66 11.63 -11.18 8.44
C LYS A 66 10.53 -10.57 9.30
N ILE A 67 9.30 -10.57 8.81
CA ILE A 67 8.11 -10.06 9.52
C ILE A 67 6.93 -10.99 9.29
N LYS A 68 5.88 -10.82 10.10
CA LYS A 68 4.59 -11.45 9.83
C LYS A 68 3.93 -10.82 8.60
N GLU A 69 2.96 -11.54 8.08
CA GLU A 69 2.20 -11.12 6.91
C GLU A 69 1.60 -9.71 7.10
N PRO A 70 1.82 -8.78 6.16
CA PRO A 70 1.34 -7.42 6.29
C PRO A 70 -0.19 -7.33 6.10
N CYS A 71 -0.84 -6.42 6.83
CA CYS A 71 -2.28 -6.21 6.72
C CYS A 71 -2.70 -5.61 5.38
N HIS A 72 -1.82 -4.84 4.73
CA HIS A 72 -2.02 -4.22 3.42
C HIS A 72 -1.01 -4.72 2.39
N CYS A 73 -1.26 -4.37 1.11
CA CYS A 73 -0.38 -4.66 -0.01
C CYS A 73 -0.03 -3.38 -0.79
N PRO A 74 1.07 -3.38 -1.57
CA PRO A 74 1.46 -2.20 -2.34
C PRO A 74 0.56 -1.96 -3.55
N ILE A 75 -0.14 -0.83 -3.60
CA ILE A 75 -1.01 -0.47 -4.72
C ILE A 75 -0.21 0.23 -5.82
N ASP A 76 -0.21 -0.33 -7.03
CA ASP A 76 0.34 0.28 -8.25
C ASP A 76 -0.62 0.12 -9.44
N SER A 77 -0.14 0.41 -10.64
CA SER A 77 -0.92 0.24 -11.87
C SER A 77 -1.30 -1.21 -12.15
N ILE A 78 -0.50 -2.20 -11.75
CA ILE A 78 -0.83 -3.63 -11.91
C ILE A 78 -2.05 -3.96 -11.05
N VAL A 79 -1.99 -3.56 -9.78
CA VAL A 79 -3.07 -3.79 -8.82
C VAL A 79 -4.34 -3.04 -9.23
N ILE A 80 -4.26 -1.75 -9.57
CA ILE A 80 -5.42 -0.95 -10.00
C ILE A 80 -6.06 -1.57 -11.24
N ASN A 81 -5.28 -1.88 -12.28
CA ASN A 81 -5.81 -2.47 -13.50
C ASN A 81 -6.45 -3.83 -13.23
N LYS A 82 -5.88 -4.63 -12.32
CA LYS A 82 -6.48 -5.90 -11.92
C LYS A 82 -7.81 -5.71 -11.19
N ILE A 83 -7.94 -4.71 -10.33
CA ILE A 83 -9.20 -4.38 -9.66
C ILE A 83 -10.25 -3.98 -10.69
N ILE A 84 -9.93 -3.04 -11.59
CA ILE A 84 -10.86 -2.57 -12.64
C ILE A 84 -11.32 -3.73 -13.54
N ALA A 85 -10.40 -4.63 -13.92
CA ALA A 85 -10.74 -5.80 -14.71
C ALA A 85 -11.62 -6.82 -13.95
N THR A 86 -11.53 -6.87 -12.62
CA THR A 86 -12.31 -7.80 -11.78
C THR A 86 -13.65 -7.21 -11.35
N LYS A 87 -13.72 -5.88 -11.23
CA LYS A 87 -14.92 -5.12 -10.82
C LYS A 87 -15.22 -4.03 -11.85
N PRO A 88 -15.88 -4.38 -12.98
CA PRO A 88 -16.29 -3.41 -13.98
C PRO A 88 -17.15 -2.30 -13.36
N GLY A 89 -16.86 -1.05 -13.69
CA GLY A 89 -17.60 0.12 -13.19
C GLY A 89 -17.08 0.72 -11.88
N ILE A 90 -16.07 0.12 -11.23
CA ILE A 90 -15.39 0.77 -10.11
C ILE A 90 -14.54 1.95 -10.62
N SER A 91 -14.68 3.10 -9.97
CA SER A 91 -13.83 4.27 -10.22
C SER A 91 -12.82 4.40 -9.08
N LEU A 92 -11.54 4.25 -9.40
CA LEU A 92 -10.43 4.40 -8.46
C LEU A 92 -9.46 5.45 -8.97
N THR A 93 -8.99 6.30 -8.06
CA THR A 93 -7.94 7.28 -8.34
C THR A 93 -6.65 6.55 -8.72
N ASN A 94 -5.92 7.08 -9.71
CA ASN A 94 -4.60 6.55 -10.05
C ASN A 94 -3.68 6.65 -8.82
N TRP A 95 -2.90 5.60 -8.54
CA TRP A 95 -2.05 5.54 -7.36
C TRP A 95 -1.03 6.69 -7.30
N THR A 96 -0.58 7.24 -8.42
CA THR A 96 0.33 8.40 -8.44
C THR A 96 -0.35 9.73 -8.09
N GLU A 97 -1.67 9.79 -8.16
CA GLU A 97 -2.50 10.97 -7.87
C GLU A 97 -3.30 10.82 -6.57
N LEU A 98 -3.15 9.68 -5.90
CA LEU A 98 -3.83 9.36 -4.67
C LEU A 98 -3.30 10.23 -3.53
N ASP A 99 -4.09 11.22 -3.11
CA ASP A 99 -3.67 12.21 -2.10
C ASP A 99 -4.47 12.12 -0.79
N SER A 100 -5.50 11.27 -0.74
CA SER A 100 -6.37 11.08 0.42
C SER A 100 -6.23 9.68 1.01
N ILE A 101 -6.13 9.61 2.34
CA ILE A 101 -6.17 8.34 3.07
C ILE A 101 -7.50 7.61 2.90
N GLU A 102 -8.58 8.36 2.66
CA GLU A 102 -9.91 7.79 2.44
C GLU A 102 -10.04 7.15 1.06
N ASP A 103 -9.45 7.77 0.03
CA ASP A 103 -9.38 7.13 -1.29
C ASP A 103 -8.48 5.89 -1.26
N TYR A 104 -7.39 5.92 -0.49
CA TYR A 104 -6.58 4.74 -0.24
C TYR A 104 -7.37 3.63 0.46
N ARG A 105 -8.19 3.98 1.46
CA ARG A 105 -9.08 3.04 2.15
C ARG A 105 -10.07 2.37 1.19
N LYS A 106 -10.66 3.12 0.25
CA LYS A 106 -11.54 2.56 -0.80
C LYS A 106 -10.81 1.50 -1.63
N CYS A 107 -9.57 1.77 -2.02
CA CYS A 107 -8.76 0.79 -2.76
C CYS A 107 -8.50 -0.48 -1.92
N ILE A 108 -8.14 -0.34 -0.65
CA ILE A 108 -7.91 -1.48 0.26
C ILE A 108 -9.18 -2.30 0.46
N THR A 109 -10.34 -1.66 0.64
CA THR A 109 -11.63 -2.34 0.72
C THR A 109 -11.95 -3.12 -0.56
N ALA A 110 -11.73 -2.51 -1.73
CA ALA A 110 -11.96 -3.17 -3.01
C ALA A 110 -11.08 -4.42 -3.17
N ILE A 111 -9.80 -4.34 -2.76
CA ILE A 111 -8.87 -5.48 -2.77
C ILE A 111 -9.32 -6.55 -1.78
N ARG A 112 -9.69 -6.17 -0.56
CA ARG A 112 -10.15 -7.11 0.49
C ARG A 112 -11.30 -7.96 0.03
N GLU A 113 -12.31 -7.36 -0.59
CA GLU A 113 -13.47 -8.06 -1.12
C GLU A 113 -13.09 -9.05 -2.24
N ILE A 114 -12.14 -8.69 -3.12
CA ILE A 114 -11.66 -9.58 -4.20
C ILE A 114 -10.81 -10.72 -3.62
N ALA A 115 -9.94 -10.42 -2.66
CA ALA A 115 -9.10 -11.41 -2.02
C ALA A 115 -9.95 -12.43 -1.24
N TYR A 116 -10.96 -11.94 -0.52
CA TYR A 116 -11.90 -12.77 0.23
C TYR A 116 -12.68 -13.74 -0.68
N SER A 117 -13.15 -13.29 -1.85
CA SER A 117 -13.84 -14.18 -2.80
C SER A 117 -12.92 -15.27 -3.40
N GLN A 118 -11.60 -15.13 -3.22
CA GLN A 118 -10.59 -16.10 -3.64
C GLN A 118 -9.96 -16.86 -2.45
N ASN A 119 -10.53 -16.74 -1.25
CA ASN A 119 -10.01 -17.31 -0.01
C ASN A 119 -8.54 -16.94 0.26
N LYS A 120 -8.20 -15.66 0.04
CA LYS A 120 -6.86 -15.10 0.25
C LYS A 120 -6.92 -13.88 1.14
N THR A 121 -5.79 -13.60 1.80
CA THR A 121 -5.55 -12.29 2.38
C THR A 121 -5.22 -11.26 1.29
N ILE A 122 -5.20 -9.98 1.68
CA ILE A 122 -4.81 -8.87 0.79
C ILE A 122 -3.37 -9.04 0.27
N ALA A 123 -2.44 -9.40 1.16
CA ALA A 123 -1.02 -9.58 0.81
C ALA A 123 -0.79 -10.78 -0.12
N GLN A 124 -1.45 -11.92 0.15
CA GLN A 124 -1.38 -13.11 -0.71
C GLN A 124 -1.99 -12.85 -2.10
N TRP A 125 -3.14 -12.17 -2.15
CA TRP A 125 -3.78 -11.83 -3.42
C TRP A 125 -2.88 -10.94 -4.28
N GLU A 126 -2.29 -9.89 -3.70
CA GLU A 126 -1.39 -9.01 -4.46
C GLU A 126 -0.13 -9.76 -4.93
N LEU A 127 0.45 -10.62 -4.09
CA LEU A 127 1.64 -11.39 -4.45
C LEU A 127 1.37 -12.29 -5.66
N ASP A 128 0.21 -12.95 -5.71
CA ASP A 128 -0.21 -13.76 -6.86
C ASP A 128 -0.44 -12.92 -8.12
N VAL A 129 -1.07 -11.75 -7.99
CA VAL A 129 -1.30 -10.83 -9.11
C VAL A 129 0.03 -10.36 -9.70
N TRP A 130 0.99 -10.02 -8.84
CA TRP A 130 2.32 -9.59 -9.25
C TRP A 130 3.10 -10.72 -9.93
N ASN A 131 3.14 -11.91 -9.32
CA ASN A 131 3.86 -13.08 -9.85
C ASN A 131 3.32 -13.52 -11.22
N LYS A 132 2.00 -13.49 -11.41
CA LYS A 132 1.39 -13.85 -12.70
C LYS A 132 1.78 -12.88 -13.82
N LYS A 133 2.00 -11.60 -13.51
CA LYS A 133 2.47 -10.62 -14.49
C LYS A 133 3.97 -10.74 -14.78
N ALA A 134 4.78 -11.15 -13.80
CA ALA A 134 6.23 -11.33 -13.98
C ALA A 134 6.59 -12.53 -14.88
N ILE A 135 5.65 -13.46 -15.10
CA ILE A 135 5.84 -14.70 -15.88
C ILE A 135 5.23 -14.57 -17.31
N GLN A 136 4.64 -13.42 -17.66
CA GLN A 136 4.13 -13.11 -19.00
C GLN A 136 5.11 -12.25 -19.79
#